data_AF-A0A7Y1MMD9-F1
#
_entry.id   AF-A0A7Y1MMD9-F1
#
_cell.length_a   1.000
_cell.length_b   1.000
_cell.length_c   1.000
_cell.angle_alpha   90.00
_cell.angle_beta   90.00
_cell.angle_gamma   90.00
#
_symmetry.space_group_name_H-M   'P 1'
#
loop_
_entity.id
_entity.type
_entity.pdbx_description
1 polymer ?
#
loop_
_entity_poly.entity_id
_entity_poly.type
_entity_poly.pdbx_seq_one_letter_code
_entity_poly.pdbx_strand_id
1 'polypeptide(L)'
;MMTPRLLTYLLLMLFPLAPWAQGCPDWPADKARDEISALQRQISLWDDSYHRLGQSLISDELYDQARWRLEQWRGCFAQAPSAAGNPLSSARGSVAHPVPHTGLEKRVNDRAVADWIQARSDLWIQPKVDGVAVTLVYRAGRLAQVISRGDGLFGQDWTASARKIPGIVQQLPEAIDLLLQGELYWRLEAHIQGETGGLNARSKISGLMNRQQLSDADAAGIGLFIWAWPQGPADIRQQLDSLAHWGFVDSRRYSQPIGTFEQARHWRAFWLGHPLPFATDGVVLHQSQRAPASRWQASAPYWAVAWKYPVIKALAHVRQVRFKIGRTGRITPILELDPVLLDDRQIKRVSLGSLKRWQALDIRPGDQVSISLAGQVIPRLDQVILRSYPRVDVAVPLASDFHHLSCWRLAPACEEQLLARLTWLSGKQGLDLPHIGRETWSNLIQAGQINGLVDWLNLDETELATIDGFGDRSSARLLASLRSARQRPFAQWLTALGVPPTARNNLAGGWHALAARDTQAWQAEAGIGPGRAAQLSAFFRDPQVVAMSETLRAAGIDGF
;
A
#
# COMPACT_ATOMS: atom_id res chain seq x y z
N MET A 1 -31.76 -56.63 3.11
CA MET A 1 -30.35 -56.69 3.56
C MET A 1 -29.55 -55.76 2.66
N MET A 2 -29.32 -54.52 3.11
CA MET A 2 -28.67 -53.44 2.35
C MET A 2 -27.34 -53.08 3.03
N THR A 3 -26.31 -52.88 2.21
CA THR A 3 -24.91 -52.69 2.58
C THR A 3 -24.61 -51.25 3.05
N PRO A 4 -23.64 -51.04 3.97
CA PRO A 4 -23.35 -49.73 4.53
C PRO A 4 -22.35 -48.98 3.65
N ARG A 5 -22.86 -48.20 2.68
CA ARG A 5 -22.08 -47.21 1.92
C ARG A 5 -22.73 -45.82 1.92
N LEU A 6 -23.44 -45.50 3.00
CA LEU A 6 -24.26 -44.29 3.10
C LEU A 6 -23.97 -43.40 4.31
N LEU A 7 -22.79 -43.53 4.93
CA LEU A 7 -22.43 -42.74 6.13
C LEU A 7 -21.15 -41.89 5.98
N THR A 8 -20.75 -41.53 4.75
CA THR A 8 -19.56 -40.69 4.52
C THR A 8 -19.83 -39.43 3.69
N TYR A 9 -21.10 -39.07 3.48
CA TYR A 9 -21.49 -37.90 2.66
C TYR A 9 -22.27 -36.81 3.42
N LEU A 10 -22.27 -36.82 4.75
CA LEU A 10 -23.02 -35.84 5.56
C LEU A 10 -22.18 -35.09 6.60
N LEU A 11 -20.86 -35.00 6.43
CA LEU A 11 -19.98 -34.30 7.39
C LEU A 11 -18.86 -33.45 6.74
N LEU A 12 -19.14 -32.82 5.59
CA LEU A 12 -18.19 -31.91 4.91
C LEU A 12 -18.83 -30.59 4.43
N MET A 13 -19.98 -30.20 5.01
CA MET A 13 -20.72 -28.98 4.68
C MET A 13 -20.69 -27.95 5.82
N LEU A 14 -19.54 -27.73 6.46
CA LEU A 14 -19.33 -26.67 7.45
C LEU A 14 -17.86 -26.20 7.44
N PHE A 15 -17.36 -25.80 6.27
CA PHE A 15 -16.18 -24.93 6.21
C PHE A 15 -16.68 -23.49 6.08
N PRO A 16 -16.39 -22.58 7.03
CA PRO A 16 -16.74 -21.18 6.87
C PRO A 16 -15.83 -20.60 5.80
N LEU A 17 -16.41 -20.29 4.64
CA LEU A 17 -15.85 -19.33 3.69
C LEU A 17 -15.88 -17.96 4.37
N ALA A 18 -14.84 -17.63 5.14
CA ALA A 18 -14.61 -16.28 5.62
C ALA A 18 -13.48 -15.64 4.80
N PRO A 19 -13.79 -14.85 3.75
CA PRO A 19 -12.80 -13.97 3.19
C PRO A 19 -12.67 -12.77 4.15
N TRP A 20 -11.69 -12.84 5.04
CA TRP A 20 -10.97 -11.70 5.63
C TRP A 20 -11.85 -10.46 5.91
N ALA A 21 -12.89 -10.64 6.70
CA ALA A 21 -13.43 -9.52 7.46
C ALA A 21 -12.36 -9.17 8.50
N GLN A 22 -11.84 -7.94 8.49
CA GLN A 22 -11.32 -7.37 9.73
C GLN A 22 -12.47 -7.53 10.74
N GLY A 23 -12.25 -8.30 11.82
CA GLY A 23 -13.28 -8.56 12.82
C GLY A 23 -13.86 -7.24 13.33
N CYS A 24 -15.10 -7.27 13.80
CA CYS A 24 -15.71 -6.10 14.41
C CYS A 24 -14.80 -5.56 15.52
N PRO A 25 -14.47 -4.26 15.53
CA PRO A 25 -13.66 -3.70 16.59
C PRO A 25 -14.34 -3.93 17.94
N ASP A 26 -13.55 -4.23 18.98
CA ASP A 26 -14.06 -4.33 20.34
C ASP A 26 -14.14 -2.93 20.96
N TRP A 27 -15.12 -2.14 20.50
CA TRP A 27 -15.32 -0.76 20.94
C TRP A 27 -16.56 -0.65 21.84
N PRO A 28 -16.48 0.15 22.92
CA PRO A 28 -17.68 0.61 23.61
C PRO A 28 -18.62 1.36 22.67
N ALA A 29 -19.92 1.31 22.95
CA ALA A 29 -20.95 1.92 22.09
C ALA A 29 -20.73 3.41 21.81
N ASP A 30 -20.25 4.17 22.80
CA ASP A 30 -19.95 5.60 22.64
C ASP A 30 -18.83 5.83 21.63
N LYS A 31 -17.72 5.10 21.77
CA LYS A 31 -16.60 5.16 20.82
C LYS A 31 -17.04 4.74 19.42
N ALA A 32 -17.83 3.68 19.30
CA ALA A 32 -18.35 3.24 18.01
C ALA A 32 -19.20 4.33 17.33
N ARG A 33 -20.08 5.01 18.08
CA ARG A 33 -20.86 6.15 17.57
C ARG A 33 -19.97 7.30 17.09
N ASP A 34 -18.94 7.64 17.85
CA ASP A 34 -18.02 8.73 17.51
C ASP A 34 -17.20 8.42 16.25
N GLU A 35 -16.62 7.22 16.15
CA GLU A 35 -15.83 6.78 14.98
C GLU A 35 -16.68 6.68 13.71
N ILE A 36 -17.89 6.11 13.81
CA ILE A 36 -18.84 6.04 12.68
C ILE A 36 -19.23 7.45 12.24
N SER A 37 -19.53 8.35 13.18
CA SER A 37 -19.92 9.73 12.88
C SER A 37 -18.77 10.51 12.25
N ALA A 38 -17.55 10.33 12.74
CA ALA A 38 -16.36 10.96 12.20
C ALA A 38 -16.07 10.52 10.77
N LEU A 39 -16.11 9.20 10.50
CA LEU A 39 -15.93 8.66 9.16
C LEU A 39 -17.04 9.11 8.20
N GLN A 40 -18.30 9.12 8.64
CA GLN A 40 -19.41 9.62 7.85
C GLN A 40 -19.23 11.11 7.48
N ARG A 41 -18.84 11.97 8.44
CA ARG A 41 -18.55 13.38 8.16
C ARG A 41 -17.41 13.55 7.15
N GLN A 42 -16.34 12.76 7.29
CA GLN A 42 -15.20 12.80 6.39
C GLN A 42 -15.60 12.41 4.95
N ILE A 43 -16.40 11.35 4.80
CA ILE A 43 -16.94 10.92 3.49
C ILE A 43 -17.84 12.01 2.91
N SER A 44 -18.73 12.61 3.71
CA SER A 44 -19.60 13.70 3.24
C SER A 44 -18.82 14.94 2.79
N LEU A 45 -17.68 15.23 3.41
CA LEU A 45 -16.79 16.32 2.95
C LEU A 45 -16.12 15.98 1.60
N TRP A 46 -15.72 14.73 1.39
CA TRP A 46 -15.22 14.28 0.09
C TRP A 46 -16.33 14.34 -0.98
N ASP A 47 -17.55 13.90 -0.64
CA ASP A 47 -18.71 13.95 -1.53
C ASP A 47 -19.02 15.40 -1.96
N ASP A 48 -19.04 16.35 -1.03
CA ASP A 48 -19.30 17.76 -1.34
C ASP A 48 -18.18 18.39 -2.18
N SER A 49 -16.92 18.18 -1.82
CA SER A 49 -15.78 18.64 -2.64
C SER A 49 -15.83 18.07 -4.05
N TYR A 50 -16.23 16.81 -4.17
CA TYR A 50 -16.36 16.13 -5.45
C TYR A 50 -17.51 16.67 -6.29
N HIS A 51 -18.74 16.69 -5.74
CA HIS A 51 -19.94 17.04 -6.50
C HIS A 51 -20.08 18.55 -6.75
N ARG A 52 -19.67 19.39 -5.80
CA ARG A 52 -19.84 20.85 -5.89
C ARG A 52 -18.61 21.56 -6.42
N LEU A 53 -17.42 21.17 -5.96
CA LEU A 53 -16.16 21.87 -6.30
C LEU A 53 -15.42 21.22 -7.47
N GLY A 54 -15.81 20.00 -7.87
CA GLY A 54 -15.11 19.23 -8.91
C GLY A 54 -13.69 18.85 -8.50
N GLN A 55 -13.39 18.83 -7.20
CA GLN A 55 -12.07 18.51 -6.65
C GLN A 55 -12.13 17.20 -5.87
N SER A 56 -11.26 16.26 -6.22
CA SER A 56 -11.14 15.00 -5.48
C SER A 56 -9.98 15.08 -4.49
N LEU A 57 -10.32 15.15 -3.20
CA LEU A 57 -9.37 15.29 -2.09
C LEU A 57 -8.72 13.97 -1.66
N ILE A 58 -9.23 12.86 -2.17
CA ILE A 58 -8.78 11.50 -1.86
C ILE A 58 -8.76 10.68 -3.15
N SER A 59 -8.01 9.57 -3.20
CA SER A 59 -8.09 8.70 -4.37
C SER A 59 -9.36 7.85 -4.33
N ASP A 60 -9.91 7.53 -5.50
CA ASP A 60 -11.11 6.72 -5.63
C ASP A 60 -10.97 5.36 -4.89
N GLU A 61 -9.78 4.74 -4.89
CA GLU A 61 -9.54 3.48 -4.18
C GLU A 61 -9.62 3.63 -2.66
N LEU A 62 -9.16 4.77 -2.11
CA LEU A 62 -9.24 5.03 -0.68
C LEU A 62 -10.66 5.44 -0.27
N TYR A 63 -11.38 6.16 -1.14
CA TYR A 63 -12.80 6.48 -0.94
C TYR A 63 -13.63 5.20 -0.85
N ASP A 64 -13.47 4.27 -1.80
CA ASP A 64 -14.13 2.97 -1.81
C ASP A 64 -13.84 2.18 -0.52
N GLN A 65 -12.57 2.16 -0.08
CA GLN A 65 -12.18 1.50 1.17
C GLN A 65 -12.82 2.15 2.39
N ALA A 66 -12.92 3.48 2.44
CA ALA A 66 -13.55 4.22 3.53
C ALA A 66 -15.08 4.00 3.57
N ARG A 67 -15.76 3.99 2.41
CA ARG A 67 -17.18 3.65 2.29
C ARG A 67 -17.46 2.24 2.79
N TRP A 68 -16.65 1.28 2.36
CA TRP A 68 -16.76 -0.11 2.80
C TRP A 68 -16.51 -0.24 4.31
N ARG A 69 -15.49 0.45 4.85
CA ARG A 69 -15.20 0.51 6.29
C ARG A 69 -16.40 1.03 7.09
N LEU A 70 -17.05 2.09 6.61
CA LEU A 70 -18.23 2.67 7.24
C LEU A 70 -19.40 1.69 7.25
N GLU A 71 -19.67 1.01 6.13
CA GLU A 71 -20.71 -0.02 6.04
C GLU A 71 -20.42 -1.19 6.99
N GLN A 72 -19.16 -1.64 7.07
CA GLN A 72 -18.75 -2.65 8.03
C GLN A 72 -18.97 -2.22 9.47
N TRP A 73 -18.51 -1.03 9.86
CA TRP A 73 -18.69 -0.53 11.22
C TRP A 73 -20.16 -0.38 11.58
N ARG A 74 -20.98 0.13 10.66
CA ARG A 74 -22.44 0.16 10.86
C ARG A 74 -23.02 -1.23 11.07
N GLY A 75 -22.57 -2.23 10.30
CA GLY A 75 -22.98 -3.62 10.50
C GLY A 75 -22.56 -4.20 11.85
N CYS A 76 -21.36 -3.87 12.32
CA CYS A 76 -20.82 -4.34 13.59
C CYS A 76 -21.52 -3.75 14.83
N PHE A 77 -21.98 -2.50 14.74
CA PHE A 77 -22.54 -1.76 15.87
C PHE A 77 -24.01 -1.36 15.67
N ALA A 78 -24.72 -2.00 14.73
CA ALA A 78 -26.13 -1.72 14.45
C ALA A 78 -27.03 -2.10 15.64
N GLN A 79 -27.97 -1.20 15.99
CA GLN A 79 -29.16 -1.55 16.78
C GLN A 79 -30.41 -1.86 15.90
N ALA A 80 -30.35 -1.64 14.58
CA ALA A 80 -31.37 -2.04 13.60
C ALA A 80 -30.78 -2.00 12.17
N PRO A 81 -31.32 -2.74 11.18
CA PRO A 81 -30.67 -2.86 9.87
C PRO A 81 -30.77 -1.54 9.10
N SER A 82 -29.62 -0.92 8.81
CA SER A 82 -29.59 0.16 7.83
C SER A 82 -29.91 -0.45 6.47
N ALA A 83 -31.01 -0.04 5.85
CA ALA A 83 -31.28 -0.36 4.46
C ALA A 83 -30.01 -0.02 3.66
N ALA A 84 -29.42 -1.01 3.00
CA ALA A 84 -28.31 -0.81 2.10
C ALA A 84 -28.78 0.16 1.00
N GLY A 85 -28.52 1.45 1.20
CA GLY A 85 -28.90 2.48 0.23
C GLY A 85 -28.21 2.16 -1.08
N ASN A 86 -28.97 2.04 -2.17
CA ASN A 86 -28.38 1.92 -3.49
C ASN A 86 -27.43 3.12 -3.68
N PRO A 87 -26.10 2.90 -3.80
CA PRO A 87 -25.12 4.00 -3.88
C PRO A 87 -25.35 4.90 -5.09
N LEU A 88 -26.10 4.41 -6.09
CA LEU A 88 -26.43 5.11 -7.34
C LEU A 88 -27.80 5.81 -7.30
N SER A 89 -28.54 5.74 -6.19
CA SER A 89 -29.88 6.36 -6.09
C SER A 89 -29.85 7.87 -6.34
N SER A 90 -28.78 8.56 -5.94
CA SER A 90 -28.56 9.98 -6.22
C SER A 90 -28.14 10.27 -7.66
N ALA A 91 -27.69 9.27 -8.42
CA ALA A 91 -27.27 9.40 -9.81
C ALA A 91 -28.40 9.12 -10.82
N ARG A 92 -29.56 8.62 -10.35
CA ARG A 92 -30.72 8.32 -11.18
C ARG A 92 -31.21 9.58 -11.89
N GLY A 93 -31.28 9.54 -13.22
CA GLY A 93 -31.88 10.61 -14.02
C GLY A 93 -33.31 10.28 -14.48
N SER A 94 -33.85 11.11 -15.36
CA SER A 94 -35.24 10.99 -15.85
C SER A 94 -35.37 10.24 -17.18
N VAL A 95 -34.26 9.90 -17.85
CA VAL A 95 -34.26 9.29 -19.18
C VAL A 95 -34.05 7.79 -19.07
N ALA A 96 -35.00 6.98 -19.57
CA ALA A 96 -34.86 5.53 -19.60
C ALA A 96 -33.85 5.09 -20.67
N HIS A 97 -33.01 4.12 -20.32
CA HIS A 97 -32.11 3.47 -21.27
C HIS A 97 -32.88 2.53 -22.20
N PRO A 98 -32.65 2.55 -23.53
CA PRO A 98 -33.23 1.56 -24.45
C PRO A 98 -32.81 0.11 -24.14
N VAL A 99 -31.60 -0.05 -23.61
CA VAL A 99 -31.05 -1.33 -23.13
C VAL A 99 -30.35 -1.08 -21.79
N PRO A 100 -30.64 -1.85 -20.73
CA PRO A 100 -30.01 -1.69 -19.42
C PRO A 100 -28.48 -1.79 -19.45
N HIS A 101 -27.81 -1.09 -18.52
CA HIS A 101 -26.37 -1.24 -18.27
C HIS A 101 -26.14 -2.39 -17.28
N THR A 102 -25.45 -3.44 -17.69
CA THR A 102 -25.24 -4.65 -16.87
C THR A 102 -24.19 -4.47 -15.77
N GLY A 103 -23.20 -3.62 -15.96
CA GLY A 103 -22.05 -3.57 -15.05
C GLY A 103 -21.20 -4.84 -15.12
N LEU A 104 -20.34 -5.07 -14.12
CA LEU A 104 -19.36 -6.17 -14.15
C LEU A 104 -19.18 -6.77 -12.76
N GLU A 105 -19.09 -8.10 -12.71
CA GLU A 105 -18.65 -8.79 -11.51
C GLU A 105 -17.14 -8.60 -11.34
N LYS A 106 -16.70 -8.23 -10.13
CA LYS A 106 -15.29 -7.98 -9.81
C LYS A 106 -14.64 -9.29 -9.37
N ARG A 107 -13.54 -9.69 -10.03
CA ARG A 107 -12.67 -10.79 -9.62
C ARG A 107 -11.36 -10.21 -9.10
N VAL A 108 -11.01 -10.60 -7.88
CA VAL A 108 -9.89 -10.00 -7.11
C VAL A 108 -8.62 -10.83 -7.12
N ASN A 109 -8.68 -12.12 -7.46
CA ASN A 109 -7.50 -12.98 -7.48
C ASN A 109 -7.38 -13.76 -8.79
N ASP A 110 -6.13 -14.10 -9.11
CA ASP A 110 -5.72 -14.81 -10.31
C ASP A 110 -6.42 -16.16 -10.45
N ARG A 111 -6.61 -16.87 -9.34
CA ARG A 111 -7.27 -18.18 -9.33
C ARG A 111 -8.71 -18.11 -9.83
N ALA A 112 -9.49 -17.16 -9.34
CA ALA A 112 -10.88 -16.98 -9.75
C ALA A 112 -11.01 -16.60 -11.23
N VAL A 113 -10.03 -15.86 -11.77
CA VAL A 113 -9.99 -15.52 -13.20
C VAL A 113 -9.60 -16.74 -14.04
N ALA A 114 -8.60 -17.51 -13.59
CA ALA A 114 -8.21 -18.76 -14.26
C ALA A 114 -9.39 -19.75 -14.35
N ASP A 115 -10.13 -19.93 -13.26
CA ASP A 115 -11.31 -20.80 -13.21
C ASP A 115 -12.43 -20.26 -14.12
N TRP A 116 -12.62 -18.93 -14.21
CA TRP A 116 -13.59 -18.32 -15.12
C TRP A 116 -13.24 -18.55 -16.59
N ILE A 117 -11.95 -18.46 -16.95
CA ILE A 117 -11.44 -18.69 -18.31
C ILE A 117 -11.60 -20.16 -18.71
N GLN A 118 -11.26 -21.11 -17.83
CA GLN A 118 -11.29 -22.54 -18.14
C GLN A 118 -12.66 -23.06 -18.60
N ALA A 119 -13.74 -22.47 -18.08
CA ALA A 119 -15.10 -22.88 -18.41
C ALA A 119 -15.65 -22.23 -19.70
N ARG A 120 -14.84 -21.48 -20.45
CA ARG A 120 -15.31 -20.61 -21.55
C ARG A 120 -14.38 -20.65 -22.76
N SER A 121 -14.93 -20.29 -23.92
CA SER A 121 -14.23 -20.17 -25.20
C SER A 121 -14.56 -18.84 -25.87
N ASP A 122 -13.80 -18.48 -26.91
CA ASP A 122 -13.94 -17.23 -27.67
C ASP A 122 -13.95 -15.99 -26.75
N LEU A 123 -12.87 -15.91 -25.96
CA LEU A 123 -12.67 -14.90 -24.95
C LEU A 123 -11.85 -13.74 -25.49
N TRP A 124 -12.20 -12.56 -25.01
CA TRP A 124 -11.57 -11.31 -25.35
C TRP A 124 -11.24 -10.54 -24.09
N ILE A 125 -10.16 -9.77 -24.17
CA ILE A 125 -9.70 -8.91 -23.10
C ILE A 125 -9.48 -7.49 -23.60
N GLN A 126 -9.83 -6.52 -22.77
CA GLN A 126 -9.65 -5.11 -23.05
C GLN A 126 -9.29 -4.36 -21.76
N PRO A 127 -8.60 -3.21 -21.82
CA PRO A 127 -8.39 -2.37 -20.66
C PRO A 127 -9.73 -1.92 -20.10
N LYS A 128 -9.87 -1.96 -18.78
CA LYS A 128 -11.04 -1.39 -18.10
C LYS A 128 -10.81 0.11 -17.96
N VAL A 129 -11.28 0.86 -18.95
CA VAL A 129 -11.20 2.33 -18.98
C VAL A 129 -11.84 2.90 -17.72
N ASP A 130 -11.11 3.79 -17.04
CA ASP A 130 -11.58 4.44 -15.83
C ASP A 130 -12.27 5.76 -16.18
N GLY A 131 -13.60 5.70 -16.27
CA GLY A 131 -14.43 6.78 -16.77
C GLY A 131 -15.87 6.70 -16.26
N VAL A 132 -16.79 7.28 -17.04
CA VAL A 132 -18.23 7.20 -16.77
C VAL A 132 -18.96 6.61 -17.96
N ALA A 133 -19.70 5.53 -17.72
CA ALA A 133 -20.46 4.85 -18.76
C ALA A 133 -21.61 5.70 -19.31
N VAL A 134 -21.84 5.56 -20.61
CA VAL A 134 -22.85 6.28 -21.39
C VAL A 134 -23.52 5.36 -22.42
N THR A 135 -24.74 5.73 -22.80
CA THR A 135 -25.44 5.17 -23.96
C THR A 135 -25.49 6.22 -25.06
N LEU A 136 -25.16 5.83 -26.29
CA LEU A 136 -25.29 6.66 -27.48
C LEU A 136 -26.40 6.09 -28.36
N VAL A 137 -27.32 6.95 -28.77
CA VAL A 137 -28.43 6.62 -29.66
C VAL A 137 -28.25 7.40 -30.95
N TYR A 138 -28.12 6.68 -32.06
CA TYR A 138 -28.11 7.23 -33.41
C TYR A 138 -29.41 6.90 -34.11
N ARG A 139 -29.93 7.85 -34.89
CA ARG A 139 -31.09 7.67 -35.77
C ARG A 139 -30.74 8.09 -37.18
N ALA A 140 -30.92 7.20 -38.15
CA ALA A 140 -30.50 7.42 -39.55
C ALA A 140 -29.08 8.00 -39.66
N GLY A 141 -28.15 7.46 -38.87
CA GLY A 141 -26.74 7.87 -38.82
C GLY A 141 -26.44 9.14 -38.01
N ARG A 142 -27.44 9.86 -37.48
CA ARG A 142 -27.22 11.10 -36.69
C ARG A 142 -27.29 10.84 -35.20
N LEU A 143 -26.36 11.44 -34.43
CA LEU A 143 -26.40 11.39 -32.97
C LEU A 143 -27.69 12.05 -32.46
N ALA A 144 -28.61 11.23 -31.96
CA ALA A 144 -29.90 11.65 -31.47
C ALA A 144 -29.87 11.92 -29.96
N GLN A 145 -29.20 11.05 -29.19
CA GLN A 145 -29.17 11.17 -27.73
C GLN A 145 -27.90 10.57 -27.13
N VAL A 146 -27.42 11.16 -26.03
CA VAL A 146 -26.41 10.57 -25.14
C VAL A 146 -26.94 10.56 -23.72
N ILE A 147 -26.98 9.39 -23.10
CA ILE A 147 -27.57 9.17 -21.77
C ILE A 147 -26.47 8.72 -20.82
N SER A 148 -26.35 9.36 -19.65
CA SER A 148 -25.46 8.90 -18.59
C SER A 148 -25.90 7.54 -18.04
N ARG A 149 -25.03 6.78 -17.39
CA ARG A 149 -25.43 5.48 -16.80
C ARG A 149 -26.55 5.58 -15.77
N GLY A 150 -26.48 6.56 -14.86
CA GLY A 150 -27.36 6.67 -13.69
C GLY A 150 -27.42 5.38 -12.87
N ASP A 151 -28.62 4.84 -12.63
CA ASP A 151 -28.82 3.57 -11.91
C ASP A 151 -28.71 2.32 -12.82
N GLY A 152 -28.42 2.52 -14.10
CA GLY A 152 -28.33 1.48 -15.13
C GLY A 152 -29.64 1.20 -15.87
N LEU A 153 -30.78 1.71 -15.37
CA LEU A 153 -32.08 1.69 -16.05
C LEU A 153 -32.49 3.10 -16.50
N PHE A 154 -32.18 4.11 -15.69
CA PHE A 154 -32.45 5.51 -15.93
C PHE A 154 -31.18 6.34 -15.74
N GLY A 155 -30.94 7.26 -16.67
CA GLY A 155 -29.82 8.18 -16.68
C GLY A 155 -30.23 9.62 -16.96
N GLN A 156 -29.23 10.50 -17.00
CA GLN A 156 -29.41 11.91 -17.34
C GLN A 156 -29.15 12.13 -18.82
N ASP A 157 -29.84 13.11 -19.41
CA ASP A 157 -29.56 13.53 -20.78
C ASP A 157 -28.28 14.38 -20.81
N TRP A 158 -27.26 13.85 -21.48
CA TRP A 158 -25.97 14.52 -21.68
C TRP A 158 -25.74 14.94 -23.13
N THR A 159 -26.79 14.93 -23.96
CA THR A 159 -26.68 15.18 -25.41
C THR A 159 -26.06 16.54 -25.71
N ALA A 160 -26.42 17.60 -24.97
CA ALA A 160 -25.89 18.94 -25.20
C ALA A 160 -24.37 19.02 -24.98
N SER A 161 -23.87 18.45 -23.87
CA SER A 161 -22.44 18.39 -23.58
C SER A 161 -21.71 17.44 -24.53
N ALA A 162 -22.31 16.27 -24.82
CA ALA A 162 -21.74 15.25 -25.68
C ALA A 162 -21.51 15.73 -27.12
N ARG A 163 -22.36 16.61 -27.65
CA ARG A 163 -22.18 17.21 -28.98
C ARG A 163 -20.88 18.01 -29.14
N LYS A 164 -20.29 18.47 -28.04
CA LYS A 164 -19.01 19.20 -28.05
C LYS A 164 -17.79 18.29 -28.02
N ILE A 165 -17.96 17.01 -27.67
CA ILE A 165 -16.85 16.08 -27.48
C ILE A 165 -16.36 15.58 -28.84
N PRO A 166 -15.11 15.86 -29.26
CA PRO A 166 -14.63 15.51 -30.60
C PRO A 166 -14.62 14.00 -30.89
N GLY A 167 -14.44 13.18 -29.86
CA GLY A 167 -14.46 11.71 -29.97
C GLY A 167 -15.85 11.11 -30.22
N ILE A 168 -16.93 11.90 -30.13
CA ILE A 168 -18.29 11.45 -30.42
C ILE A 168 -18.62 11.83 -31.87
N VAL A 169 -18.72 10.81 -32.72
CA VAL A 169 -19.07 10.99 -34.13
C VAL A 169 -20.50 11.51 -34.23
N GLN A 170 -20.69 12.71 -34.78
CA GLN A 170 -22.01 13.36 -34.84
C GLN A 170 -22.88 12.81 -35.97
N GLN A 171 -22.25 12.41 -37.07
CA GLN A 171 -22.88 11.82 -38.27
C GLN A 171 -22.03 10.62 -38.70
N LEU A 172 -22.63 9.43 -38.64
CA LEU A 172 -22.07 8.18 -39.13
C LEU A 172 -22.00 8.19 -40.66
N PRO A 173 -21.07 7.43 -41.28
CA PRO A 173 -20.98 7.29 -42.73
C PRO A 173 -22.20 6.60 -43.35
N GLU A 174 -22.98 5.87 -42.54
CA GLU A 174 -24.17 5.14 -42.96
C GLU A 174 -25.42 5.68 -42.27
N ALA A 175 -26.55 5.70 -42.99
CA ALA A 175 -27.85 6.07 -42.46
C ALA A 175 -28.50 4.90 -41.69
N ILE A 176 -27.94 4.57 -40.53
CA ILE A 176 -28.34 3.43 -39.70
C ILE A 176 -28.86 3.88 -38.33
N ASP A 177 -29.84 3.15 -37.78
CA ASP A 177 -30.22 3.26 -36.38
C ASP A 177 -29.25 2.40 -35.54
N LEU A 178 -28.53 3.05 -34.63
CA LEU A 178 -27.46 2.40 -33.88
C LEU A 178 -27.53 2.76 -32.39
N LEU A 179 -27.45 1.73 -31.56
CA LEU A 179 -27.34 1.86 -30.11
C LEU A 179 -25.97 1.36 -29.67
N LEU A 180 -25.18 2.24 -29.04
CA LEU A 180 -23.89 1.88 -28.47
C LEU A 180 -23.87 2.15 -26.97
N GLN A 181 -23.09 1.37 -26.24
CA GLN A 181 -22.70 1.66 -24.86
C GLN A 181 -21.18 1.79 -24.79
N GLY A 182 -20.72 2.82 -24.08
CA GLY A 182 -19.32 3.18 -24.01
C GLY A 182 -18.97 3.85 -22.70
N GLU A 183 -17.72 4.29 -22.59
CA GLU A 183 -17.15 4.98 -21.43
C GLU A 183 -16.59 6.33 -21.89
N LEU A 184 -17.04 7.41 -21.27
CA LEU A 184 -16.37 8.71 -21.37
C LEU A 184 -15.20 8.75 -20.39
N TYR A 185 -14.02 9.14 -20.86
CA TYR A 185 -12.80 9.15 -20.06
C TYR A 185 -12.00 10.44 -20.25
N TRP A 186 -11.17 10.79 -19.27
CA TRP A 186 -10.26 11.93 -19.41
C TRP A 186 -9.00 11.50 -20.15
N ARG A 187 -8.65 12.22 -21.22
CA ARG A 187 -7.44 11.96 -22.00
C ARG A 187 -6.21 12.29 -21.16
N LEU A 188 -5.30 11.33 -21.08
CA LEU A 188 -4.01 11.47 -20.43
C LEU A 188 -2.90 11.25 -21.44
N GLU A 189 -1.79 11.96 -21.29
CA GLU A 189 -0.62 11.80 -22.15
C GLU A 189 0.33 10.78 -21.52
N ALA A 190 0.63 9.70 -22.26
CA ALA A 190 1.57 8.65 -21.86
C ALA A 190 1.36 8.09 -20.44
N HIS A 191 0.11 7.90 -20.00
CA HIS A 191 -0.21 7.49 -18.64
C HIS A 191 0.16 6.03 -18.35
N ILE A 192 0.98 5.79 -17.33
CA ILE A 192 1.36 4.44 -16.88
C ILE A 192 0.67 4.15 -15.54
N GLN A 193 -0.36 3.31 -15.59
CA GLN A 193 -1.23 3.04 -14.43
C GLN A 193 -0.47 2.53 -13.19
N GLY A 194 0.52 1.65 -13.38
CA GLY A 194 1.31 1.06 -12.30
C GLY A 194 2.24 2.04 -11.59
N GLU A 195 2.47 3.23 -12.16
CA GLU A 195 3.34 4.27 -11.59
C GLU A 195 2.53 5.40 -10.95
N THR A 196 1.47 5.86 -11.64
CA THR A 196 0.73 7.08 -11.28
C THR A 196 -0.66 6.83 -10.69
N GLY A 197 -1.23 5.62 -10.87
CA GLY A 197 -2.58 5.28 -10.38
C GLY A 197 -3.72 5.91 -11.19
N GLY A 198 -4.96 5.89 -10.67
CA GLY A 198 -6.14 6.35 -11.42
C GLY A 198 -6.27 7.87 -11.66
N LEU A 199 -5.44 8.70 -10.98
CA LEU A 199 -5.46 10.18 -11.05
C LEU A 199 -6.84 10.84 -10.89
N ASN A 200 -7.83 10.13 -10.31
CA ASN A 200 -9.22 10.58 -10.20
C ASN A 200 -9.84 11.00 -11.56
N ALA A 201 -9.42 10.32 -12.65
CA ALA A 201 -9.82 10.65 -14.03
C ALA A 201 -11.34 10.50 -14.24
N ARG A 202 -11.93 9.42 -13.71
CA ARG A 202 -13.38 9.19 -13.72
C ARG A 202 -14.14 10.34 -13.06
N SER A 203 -13.65 10.72 -11.88
CA SER A 203 -14.22 11.79 -11.07
C SER A 203 -14.27 13.11 -11.84
N LYS A 204 -13.20 13.45 -12.57
CA LYS A 204 -13.16 14.62 -13.45
C LYS A 204 -14.25 14.58 -14.53
N ILE A 205 -14.45 13.44 -15.20
CA ILE A 205 -15.47 13.32 -16.25
C ILE A 205 -16.88 13.50 -15.71
N SER A 206 -17.21 12.85 -14.60
CA SER A 206 -18.55 13.01 -13.99
C SER A 206 -18.81 14.48 -13.62
N GLY A 207 -17.81 15.18 -13.08
CA GLY A 207 -17.93 16.60 -12.74
C GLY A 207 -18.16 17.47 -13.97
N LEU A 208 -17.38 17.26 -15.04
CA LEU A 208 -17.50 18.01 -16.30
C LEU A 208 -18.87 17.82 -16.98
N MET A 209 -19.36 16.58 -17.04
CA MET A 209 -20.60 16.26 -17.74
C MET A 209 -21.86 16.75 -17.01
N ASN A 210 -21.79 16.94 -15.69
CA ASN A 210 -22.89 17.48 -14.88
C ASN A 210 -22.94 19.02 -14.83
N ARG A 211 -21.99 19.73 -15.48
CA ARG A 211 -22.03 21.20 -15.56
C ARG A 211 -23.14 21.63 -16.51
N GLN A 212 -23.72 22.81 -16.23
CA GLN A 212 -24.67 23.44 -17.14
C GLN A 212 -24.06 23.76 -18.51
N GLN A 213 -22.77 24.08 -18.54
CA GLN A 213 -22.02 24.30 -19.78
C GLN A 213 -20.66 23.62 -19.71
N LEU A 214 -20.34 22.86 -20.76
CA LEU A 214 -19.03 22.29 -21.01
C LEU A 214 -18.24 23.25 -21.92
N SER A 215 -17.04 23.65 -21.51
CA SER A 215 -16.14 24.47 -22.33
C SER A 215 -15.52 23.65 -23.46
N ASP A 216 -15.12 24.29 -24.56
CA ASP A 216 -14.51 23.57 -25.70
C ASP A 216 -13.15 22.97 -25.32
N ALA A 217 -12.40 23.65 -24.45
CA ALA A 217 -11.14 23.15 -23.91
C ALA A 217 -11.34 21.89 -23.03
N ASP A 218 -12.36 21.90 -22.16
CA ASP A 218 -12.71 20.71 -21.36
C ASP A 218 -13.20 19.58 -22.27
N ALA A 219 -14.05 19.88 -23.26
CA ALA A 219 -14.60 18.90 -24.18
C ALA A 219 -13.52 18.21 -25.03
N ALA A 220 -12.50 18.95 -25.47
CA ALA A 220 -11.35 18.40 -26.20
C ALA A 220 -10.53 17.39 -25.36
N GLY A 221 -10.57 17.53 -24.03
CA GLY A 221 -9.92 16.59 -23.11
C GLY A 221 -10.71 15.31 -22.84
N ILE A 222 -11.95 15.17 -23.34
CA ILE A 222 -12.77 13.97 -23.15
C ILE A 222 -12.62 13.01 -24.34
N GLY A 223 -12.36 11.74 -24.03
CA GLY A 223 -12.38 10.63 -24.97
C GLY A 223 -13.62 9.75 -24.80
N LEU A 224 -13.84 8.86 -25.76
CA LEU A 224 -14.94 7.88 -25.76
C LEU A 224 -14.37 6.50 -26.13
N PHE A 225 -14.67 5.50 -25.33
CA PHE A 225 -14.36 4.09 -25.62
C PHE A 225 -15.66 3.30 -25.74
N ILE A 226 -15.94 2.69 -26.90
CA ILE A 226 -17.14 1.86 -27.08
C ILE A 226 -16.82 0.43 -26.63
N TRP A 227 -17.59 -0.09 -25.67
CA TRP A 227 -17.40 -1.45 -25.15
C TRP A 227 -18.57 -2.39 -25.47
N ALA A 228 -19.72 -1.87 -25.93
CA ALA A 228 -20.79 -2.73 -26.42
C ALA A 228 -21.62 -2.10 -27.54
N TRP A 229 -22.04 -2.98 -28.45
CA TRP A 229 -23.13 -2.78 -29.39
C TRP A 229 -24.19 -3.84 -29.10
N PRO A 230 -25.25 -3.52 -28.32
CA PRO A 230 -26.20 -4.52 -27.82
C PRO A 230 -26.93 -5.30 -28.91
N GLN A 231 -27.14 -4.69 -30.08
CA GLN A 231 -27.82 -5.27 -31.24
C GLN A 231 -26.84 -5.66 -32.37
N GLY A 232 -25.54 -5.70 -32.07
CA GLY A 232 -24.50 -6.01 -33.05
C GLY A 232 -24.42 -7.50 -33.41
N PRO A 233 -23.65 -7.85 -34.45
CA PRO A 233 -23.41 -9.22 -34.85
C PRO A 233 -22.79 -10.05 -33.71
N ALA A 234 -23.05 -11.36 -33.68
CA ALA A 234 -22.50 -12.23 -32.63
C ALA A 234 -20.97 -12.34 -32.68
N ASP A 235 -20.37 -12.20 -33.87
CA ASP A 235 -18.92 -12.16 -34.04
C ASP A 235 -18.36 -10.79 -33.64
N ILE A 236 -17.63 -10.77 -32.54
CA ILE A 236 -16.95 -9.57 -32.06
C ILE A 236 -15.93 -8.98 -33.05
N ARG A 237 -15.25 -9.78 -33.89
CA ARG A 237 -14.32 -9.23 -34.88
C ARG A 237 -15.07 -8.32 -35.85
N GLN A 238 -16.20 -8.81 -36.36
CA GLN A 238 -17.10 -8.03 -37.19
C GLN A 238 -17.61 -6.79 -36.44
N GLN A 239 -17.99 -6.90 -35.16
CA GLN A 239 -18.38 -5.73 -34.37
C GLN A 239 -17.27 -4.67 -34.31
N LEU A 240 -16.04 -5.08 -34.01
CA LEU A 240 -14.91 -4.17 -33.84
C LEU A 240 -14.54 -3.49 -35.17
N ASP A 241 -14.61 -4.22 -36.28
CA ASP A 241 -14.34 -3.67 -37.61
C ASP A 241 -15.45 -2.68 -38.04
N SER A 242 -16.72 -2.97 -37.75
CA SER A 242 -17.83 -2.02 -37.95
C SER A 242 -17.68 -0.76 -37.08
N LEU A 243 -17.32 -0.91 -35.81
CA LEU A 243 -17.06 0.22 -34.92
C LEU A 243 -15.93 1.10 -35.44
N ALA A 244 -14.84 0.49 -35.94
CA ALA A 244 -13.74 1.23 -36.55
C ALA A 244 -14.17 1.96 -37.83
N HIS A 245 -14.98 1.33 -38.69
CA HIS A 245 -15.55 1.97 -39.88
C HIS A 245 -16.39 3.21 -39.55
N TRP A 246 -17.13 3.17 -38.43
CA TRP A 246 -17.92 4.29 -37.93
C TRP A 246 -17.12 5.35 -37.15
N GLY A 247 -15.79 5.18 -37.03
CA GLY A 247 -14.89 6.14 -36.38
C GLY A 247 -14.54 5.82 -34.92
N PHE A 248 -15.03 4.70 -34.35
CA PHE A 248 -14.76 4.26 -32.99
C PHE A 248 -13.59 3.25 -32.93
N VAL A 249 -12.42 3.70 -33.38
CA VAL A 249 -11.22 2.86 -33.61
C VAL A 249 -10.62 2.23 -32.35
N ASP A 250 -10.80 2.85 -31.18
CA ASP A 250 -10.16 2.40 -29.94
C ASP A 250 -10.65 1.02 -29.48
N SER A 251 -11.92 0.71 -29.71
CA SER A 251 -12.50 -0.61 -29.43
C SER A 251 -11.70 -1.71 -30.13
N ARG A 252 -11.39 -1.51 -31.42
CA ARG A 252 -10.61 -2.47 -32.24
C ARG A 252 -9.15 -2.52 -31.83
N ARG A 253 -8.57 -1.38 -31.44
CA ARG A 253 -7.17 -1.23 -31.04
C ARG A 253 -6.85 -1.96 -29.75
N TYR A 254 -7.75 -1.89 -28.77
CA TYR A 254 -7.49 -2.36 -27.41
C TYR A 254 -8.16 -3.69 -27.05
N SER A 255 -9.00 -4.24 -27.91
CA SER A 255 -9.59 -5.58 -27.71
C SER A 255 -8.69 -6.67 -28.29
N GLN A 256 -8.33 -7.66 -27.46
CA GLN A 256 -7.40 -8.73 -27.81
C GLN A 256 -8.03 -10.10 -27.58
N PRO A 257 -7.93 -11.04 -28.53
CA PRO A 257 -8.40 -12.41 -28.31
C PRO A 257 -7.48 -13.14 -27.32
N ILE A 258 -8.07 -13.92 -26.43
CA ILE A 258 -7.36 -14.76 -25.47
C ILE A 258 -7.97 -16.17 -25.44
N GLY A 259 -7.12 -17.18 -25.22
CA GLY A 259 -7.53 -18.56 -25.02
C GLY A 259 -7.03 -19.15 -23.69
N THR A 260 -6.11 -18.46 -23.00
CA THR A 260 -5.51 -18.97 -21.75
C THR A 260 -5.40 -17.88 -20.69
N PHE A 261 -5.32 -18.32 -19.43
CA PHE A 261 -5.04 -17.43 -18.30
C PHE A 261 -3.70 -16.69 -18.47
N GLU A 262 -2.68 -17.34 -19.03
CA GLU A 262 -1.37 -16.71 -19.26
C GLU A 262 -1.44 -15.54 -20.25
N GLN A 263 -2.24 -15.67 -21.32
CA GLN A 263 -2.47 -14.56 -22.25
C GLN A 263 -3.23 -13.41 -21.58
N ALA A 264 -4.23 -13.71 -20.76
CA ALA A 264 -4.94 -12.69 -19.98
C ALA A 264 -4.00 -11.97 -19.00
N ARG A 265 -3.16 -12.73 -18.29
CA ARG A 265 -2.16 -12.22 -17.34
C ARG A 265 -1.13 -11.32 -18.05
N HIS A 266 -0.68 -11.73 -19.23
CA HIS A 266 0.21 -10.95 -20.07
C HIS A 266 -0.40 -9.57 -20.43
N TRP A 267 -1.62 -9.55 -20.97
CA TRP A 267 -2.27 -8.28 -21.35
C TRP A 267 -2.56 -7.38 -20.15
N ARG A 268 -2.99 -7.95 -19.01
CA ARG A 268 -3.16 -7.20 -17.77
C ARG A 268 -1.85 -6.56 -17.31
N ALA A 269 -0.74 -7.31 -17.31
CA ALA A 269 0.56 -6.77 -16.94
C ALA A 269 1.06 -5.71 -17.95
N PHE A 270 0.82 -5.94 -19.24
CA PHE A 270 1.16 -5.00 -20.30
C PHE A 270 0.49 -3.65 -20.08
N TRP A 271 -0.85 -3.59 -19.96
CA TRP A 271 -1.56 -2.32 -19.76
C TRP A 271 -1.33 -1.68 -18.39
N LEU A 272 -0.92 -2.45 -17.37
CA LEU A 272 -0.50 -1.88 -16.09
C LEU A 272 0.83 -1.11 -16.21
N GLY A 273 1.77 -1.62 -17.01
CA GLY A 273 3.14 -1.09 -17.12
C GLY A 273 3.45 -0.26 -18.37
N HIS A 274 2.49 -0.06 -19.28
CA HIS A 274 2.70 0.64 -20.54
C HIS A 274 1.84 1.91 -20.66
N PRO A 275 2.29 2.92 -21.42
CA PRO A 275 1.56 4.17 -21.60
C PRO A 275 0.22 3.96 -22.33
N LEU A 276 -0.85 4.50 -21.75
CA LEU A 276 -2.19 4.54 -22.32
C LEU A 276 -2.70 5.99 -22.40
N PRO A 277 -3.66 6.28 -23.30
CA PRO A 277 -4.24 7.62 -23.43
C PRO A 277 -5.31 7.92 -22.36
N PHE A 278 -5.44 7.05 -21.35
CA PHE A 278 -6.46 7.10 -20.30
C PHE A 278 -6.04 6.29 -19.07
N ALA A 279 -6.66 6.58 -17.93
CA ALA A 279 -6.54 5.77 -16.73
C ALA A 279 -7.31 4.45 -16.86
N THR A 280 -6.83 3.42 -16.18
CA THR A 280 -7.48 2.09 -16.19
C THR A 280 -7.48 1.50 -14.78
N ASP A 281 -8.59 0.91 -14.33
CA ASP A 281 -8.66 0.28 -13.00
C ASP A 281 -8.55 -1.27 -13.05
N GLY A 282 -8.20 -1.81 -14.22
CA GLY A 282 -7.98 -3.22 -14.47
C GLY A 282 -8.18 -3.58 -15.93
N VAL A 283 -8.64 -4.81 -16.15
CA VAL A 283 -9.03 -5.33 -17.46
C VAL A 283 -10.43 -5.92 -17.39
N VAL A 284 -11.14 -5.92 -18.52
CA VAL A 284 -12.41 -6.62 -18.69
C VAL A 284 -12.16 -7.85 -19.53
N LEU A 285 -12.56 -9.02 -19.04
CA LEU A 285 -12.62 -10.24 -19.81
C LEU A 285 -14.08 -10.48 -20.19
N HIS A 286 -14.34 -10.85 -21.44
CA HIS A 286 -15.68 -11.18 -21.88
C HIS A 286 -15.71 -12.20 -23.00
N GLN A 287 -16.83 -12.91 -23.12
CA GLN A 287 -17.12 -13.77 -24.24
C GLN A 287 -17.65 -12.96 -25.42
N SER A 288 -17.35 -13.41 -26.63
CA SER A 288 -17.99 -12.92 -27.85
C SER A 288 -19.51 -13.13 -27.80
N GLN A 289 -19.93 -14.35 -27.44
CA GLN A 289 -21.33 -14.72 -27.27
C GLN A 289 -21.92 -14.13 -25.98
N ARG A 290 -23.08 -13.47 -26.11
CA ARG A 290 -23.78 -12.77 -25.04
C ARG A 290 -25.27 -13.10 -25.09
N ALA A 291 -25.99 -12.88 -23.98
CA ALA A 291 -27.44 -12.93 -24.02
C ALA A 291 -27.99 -11.81 -24.93
N PRO A 292 -29.14 -12.02 -25.59
CA PRO A 292 -29.80 -10.96 -26.36
C PRO A 292 -30.06 -9.71 -25.51
N ALA A 293 -29.97 -8.51 -26.11
CA ALA A 293 -30.14 -7.23 -25.42
C ALA A 293 -31.45 -7.13 -24.60
N SER A 294 -32.52 -7.79 -25.06
CA SER A 294 -33.81 -7.85 -24.36
C SER A 294 -33.76 -8.57 -23.00
N ARG A 295 -32.70 -9.34 -22.72
CA ARG A 295 -32.49 -10.04 -21.44
C ARG A 295 -31.46 -9.35 -20.55
N TRP A 296 -30.92 -8.20 -20.95
CA TRP A 296 -29.97 -7.47 -20.13
C TRP A 296 -30.69 -6.87 -18.92
N GLN A 297 -30.02 -6.89 -17.78
CA GLN A 297 -30.52 -6.37 -16.51
C GLN A 297 -29.48 -5.45 -15.91
N ALA A 298 -29.86 -4.58 -14.97
CA ALA A 298 -28.95 -3.71 -14.24
C ALA A 298 -28.14 -4.48 -13.17
N SER A 299 -27.51 -5.59 -13.58
CA SER A 299 -26.76 -6.51 -12.74
C SER A 299 -25.67 -7.20 -13.55
N ALA A 300 -24.57 -7.57 -12.88
CA ALA A 300 -23.40 -8.14 -13.53
C ALA A 300 -23.76 -9.36 -14.39
N PRO A 301 -23.32 -9.42 -15.66
CA PRO A 301 -23.65 -10.51 -16.54
C PRO A 301 -22.69 -11.70 -16.37
N TYR A 302 -23.13 -12.91 -16.72
CA TYR A 302 -22.28 -14.11 -16.62
C TYR A 302 -21.17 -14.19 -17.69
N TRP A 303 -21.29 -13.42 -18.78
CA TRP A 303 -20.40 -13.43 -19.94
C TRP A 303 -19.26 -12.41 -19.85
N ALA A 304 -19.19 -11.58 -18.80
CA ALA A 304 -18.13 -10.60 -18.64
C ALA A 304 -17.75 -10.37 -17.17
N VAL A 305 -16.46 -10.20 -16.91
CA VAL A 305 -15.90 -9.95 -15.57
C VAL A 305 -14.84 -8.87 -15.61
N ALA A 306 -14.71 -8.11 -14.53
CA ALA A 306 -13.62 -7.17 -14.33
C ALA A 306 -12.52 -7.81 -13.47
N TRP A 307 -11.30 -7.87 -14.00
CA TRP A 307 -10.11 -8.26 -13.24
C TRP A 307 -9.32 -6.99 -12.90
N LYS A 308 -9.54 -6.48 -11.68
CA LYS A 308 -8.95 -5.23 -11.22
C LYS A 308 -7.44 -5.32 -11.04
N TYR A 309 -6.73 -4.19 -11.16
CA TYR A 309 -5.33 -4.11 -10.74
C TYR A 309 -5.20 -4.23 -9.22
N PRO A 310 -4.02 -4.60 -8.71
CA PRO A 310 -3.76 -4.57 -7.29
C PRO A 310 -3.85 -3.15 -6.75
N VAL A 311 -4.32 -3.00 -5.52
CA VAL A 311 -4.52 -1.68 -4.92
C VAL A 311 -3.14 -1.11 -4.56
N ILE A 312 -2.78 0.04 -5.15
CA ILE A 312 -1.51 0.72 -4.89
C ILE A 312 -1.51 1.52 -3.58
N LYS A 313 -2.71 1.81 -3.04
CA LYS A 313 -2.92 2.53 -1.78
C LYS A 313 -3.92 1.78 -0.90
N ALA A 314 -3.61 1.62 0.38
CA ALA A 314 -4.50 0.99 1.33
C ALA A 314 -4.77 1.88 2.54
N LEU A 315 -6.01 1.83 3.00
CA LEU A 315 -6.48 2.47 4.22
C LEU A 315 -6.22 1.53 5.41
N ALA A 316 -5.23 1.87 6.22
CA ALA A 316 -4.77 1.09 7.36
C ALA A 316 -5.13 1.76 8.69
N HIS A 317 -5.52 0.95 9.67
CA HIS A 317 -5.76 1.39 11.04
C HIS A 317 -4.46 1.27 11.87
N VAL A 318 -4.11 2.33 12.59
CA VAL A 318 -2.92 2.36 13.46
C VAL A 318 -3.24 1.73 14.80
N ARG A 319 -2.67 0.56 15.08
CA ARG A 319 -2.78 -0.12 16.38
C ARG A 319 -1.92 0.52 17.45
N GLN A 320 -0.67 0.82 17.10
CA GLN A 320 0.34 1.30 18.04
C GLN A 320 1.40 2.13 17.33
N VAL A 321 2.00 3.08 18.05
CA VAL A 321 3.22 3.78 17.64
C VAL A 321 4.37 3.27 18.50
N ARG A 322 5.42 2.74 17.88
CA ARG A 322 6.67 2.34 18.55
C ARG A 322 7.82 3.22 18.13
N PHE A 323 8.74 3.51 19.05
CA PHE A 323 9.92 4.31 18.77
C PHE A 323 11.16 3.43 18.83
N LYS A 324 11.85 3.26 17.69
CA LYS A 324 13.15 2.60 17.66
C LYS A 324 14.25 3.63 17.84
N ILE A 325 15.18 3.36 18.75
CA ILE A 325 16.34 4.24 18.98
C ILE A 325 17.55 3.60 18.32
N GLY A 326 18.14 4.28 17.34
CA GLY A 326 19.34 3.81 16.66
C GLY A 326 20.59 4.01 17.52
N ARG A 327 21.70 3.36 17.13
CA ARG A 327 23.02 3.47 17.78
C ARG A 327 23.43 4.90 18.12
N THR A 328 23.19 5.84 17.22
CA THR A 328 23.57 7.26 17.36
C THR A 328 22.55 8.10 18.13
N GLY A 329 21.50 7.50 18.70
CA GLY A 329 20.40 8.17 19.37
C GLY A 329 19.25 8.57 18.43
N ARG A 330 19.34 8.27 17.12
CA ARG A 330 18.28 8.62 16.16
C ARG A 330 16.98 7.88 16.48
N ILE A 331 15.95 8.62 16.89
CA ILE A 331 14.61 8.09 17.14
C ILE A 331 13.84 7.94 15.82
N THR A 332 13.40 6.72 15.53
CA THR A 332 12.61 6.35 14.35
C THR A 332 11.24 5.83 14.78
N PRO A 333 10.16 6.61 14.56
CA PRO A 333 8.80 6.15 14.80
C PRO A 333 8.38 5.09 13.76
N ILE A 334 7.80 4.01 14.25
CA ILE A 334 7.25 2.91 13.47
C ILE A 334 5.77 2.77 13.85
N LEU A 335 4.89 2.83 12.86
CA LEU A 335 3.49 2.50 13.06
C LEU A 335 3.31 0.99 12.96
N GLU A 336 2.63 0.41 13.94
CA GLU A 336 2.08 -0.94 13.86
C GLU A 336 0.62 -0.83 13.43
N LEU A 337 0.29 -1.57 12.38
CA LEU A 337 -0.98 -1.47 11.69
C LEU A 337 -1.76 -2.77 11.87
N ASP A 338 -3.09 -2.69 11.81
CA ASP A 338 -3.87 -3.88 11.52
C ASP A 338 -3.44 -4.43 10.15
N PRO A 339 -3.29 -5.76 9.98
CA PRO A 339 -2.78 -6.31 8.75
C PRO A 339 -3.65 -5.89 7.56
N VAL A 340 -3.03 -5.24 6.59
CA VAL A 340 -3.70 -4.77 5.37
C VAL A 340 -2.99 -5.36 4.15
N LEU A 341 -3.77 -5.85 3.19
CA LEU A 341 -3.24 -6.34 1.93
C LEU A 341 -2.98 -5.14 1.02
N LEU A 342 -1.75 -5.02 0.55
CA LEU A 342 -1.33 -4.01 -0.40
C LEU A 342 -0.51 -4.74 -1.47
N ASP A 343 -1.02 -4.74 -2.70
CA ASP A 343 -0.61 -5.69 -3.74
C ASP A 343 -0.75 -7.16 -3.30
N ASP A 344 0.30 -7.97 -3.39
CA ASP A 344 0.36 -9.36 -2.92
C ASP A 344 0.92 -9.49 -1.49
N ARG A 345 1.12 -8.37 -0.79
CA ARG A 345 1.82 -8.32 0.50
C ARG A 345 0.94 -7.90 1.64
N GLN A 346 1.07 -8.61 2.77
CA GLN A 346 0.45 -8.20 4.01
C GLN A 346 1.34 -7.21 4.76
N ILE A 347 0.93 -5.94 4.82
CA ILE A 347 1.64 -4.90 5.53
C ILE A 347 1.12 -4.79 6.96
N LYS A 348 2.03 -4.87 7.93
CA LYS A 348 1.74 -4.73 9.37
C LYS A 348 2.50 -3.59 10.03
N ARG A 349 3.50 -3.03 9.35
CA ARG A 349 4.37 -1.99 9.89
C ARG A 349 4.77 -0.99 8.81
N VAL A 350 4.84 0.28 9.16
CA VAL A 350 5.39 1.32 8.30
C VAL A 350 6.27 2.29 9.10
N SER A 351 7.43 2.64 8.54
CA SER A 351 8.35 3.59 9.16
C SER A 351 7.99 5.01 8.78
N LEU A 352 8.05 5.94 9.74
CA LEU A 352 7.88 7.37 9.49
C LEU A 352 9.22 8.10 9.26
N GLY A 353 10.34 7.37 9.37
CA GLY A 353 11.68 7.89 9.12
C GLY A 353 12.25 8.76 10.24
N SER A 354 11.55 9.80 10.67
CA SER A 354 12.03 10.74 11.70
C SER A 354 10.97 11.12 12.73
N LEU A 355 11.43 11.40 13.96
CA LEU A 355 10.59 11.89 15.04
C LEU A 355 9.90 13.22 14.67
N LYS A 356 10.63 14.15 14.04
CA LYS A 356 10.08 15.43 13.56
C LYS A 356 8.89 15.23 12.60
N ARG A 357 8.99 14.27 11.67
CA ARG A 357 7.89 13.97 10.74
C ARG A 357 6.68 13.42 11.47
N TRP A 358 6.88 12.53 12.45
CA TRP A 358 5.77 12.01 13.26
C TRP A 358 5.11 13.11 14.09
N GLN A 359 5.88 14.02 14.71
CA GLN A 359 5.35 15.15 15.48
C GLN A 359 4.50 16.07 14.61
N ALA A 360 4.94 16.39 13.39
CA ALA A 360 4.19 17.22 12.45
C ALA A 360 2.86 16.57 12.01
N LEU A 361 2.85 15.23 11.88
CA LEU A 361 1.65 14.49 11.51
C LEU A 361 0.76 14.16 12.72
N ASP A 362 1.32 14.15 13.94
CA ASP A 362 0.68 13.77 15.21
C ASP A 362 -0.09 12.45 15.09
N ILE A 363 0.51 11.38 14.55
CA ILE A 363 -0.22 10.11 14.36
C ILE A 363 -0.30 9.35 15.67
N ARG A 364 -1.50 8.90 16.05
CA ARG A 364 -1.73 8.20 17.32
C ARG A 364 -2.44 6.85 17.07
N PRO A 365 -2.38 5.93 18.05
CA PRO A 365 -3.23 4.74 18.02
C PRO A 365 -4.70 5.10 17.79
N GLY A 366 -5.38 4.34 16.94
CA GLY A 366 -6.75 4.61 16.50
C GLY A 366 -6.86 5.32 15.15
N ASP A 367 -5.87 6.15 14.78
CA ASP A 367 -5.93 6.90 13.52
C ASP A 367 -5.99 5.95 12.30
N GLN A 368 -6.67 6.40 11.24
CA GLN A 368 -6.62 5.74 9.93
C GLN A 368 -5.70 6.50 9.00
N VAL A 369 -4.81 5.77 8.34
CA VAL A 369 -3.78 6.31 7.46
C VAL A 369 -3.81 5.65 6.09
N SER A 370 -3.44 6.40 5.07
CA SER A 370 -3.16 5.85 3.75
C SER A 370 -1.70 5.41 3.68
N ILE A 371 -1.49 4.18 3.23
CA ILE A 371 -0.16 3.65 2.93
C ILE A 371 -0.07 3.21 1.47
N SER A 372 1.13 3.27 0.90
CA SER A 372 1.43 2.79 -0.46
C SER A 372 2.78 2.07 -0.50
N LEU A 373 3.13 1.43 -1.63
CA LEU A 373 4.48 0.89 -1.85
C LEU A 373 5.32 1.90 -2.65
N ALA A 374 6.45 2.33 -2.11
CA ALA A 374 7.47 3.07 -2.84
C ALA A 374 8.32 2.09 -3.68
N GLY A 375 8.44 2.36 -4.99
CA GLY A 375 9.17 1.48 -5.91
C GLY A 375 8.69 0.03 -5.88
N GLN A 376 7.39 -0.19 -5.60
CA GLN A 376 6.74 -1.50 -5.49
C GLN A 376 7.26 -2.42 -4.36
N VAL A 377 8.12 -1.94 -3.45
CA VAL A 377 8.71 -2.80 -2.40
C VAL A 377 8.55 -2.26 -0.98
N ILE A 378 8.76 -0.96 -0.76
CA ILE A 378 8.88 -0.41 0.59
C ILE A 378 7.57 0.28 0.99
N PRO A 379 6.88 -0.18 2.05
CA PRO A 379 5.71 0.52 2.56
C PRO A 379 6.05 1.94 2.98
N ARG A 380 5.25 2.91 2.53
CA ARG A 380 5.34 4.32 2.93
C ARG A 380 3.99 4.81 3.44
N LEU A 381 4.05 5.74 4.38
CA LEU A 381 2.90 6.55 4.77
C LEU A 381 2.72 7.68 3.75
N ASP A 382 1.51 7.80 3.21
CA ASP A 382 1.10 8.92 2.36
C ASP A 382 0.51 10.06 3.19
N GLN A 383 -0.59 9.80 3.90
CA GLN A 383 -1.34 10.82 4.66
C GLN A 383 -2.22 10.22 5.77
N VAL A 384 -2.66 11.07 6.70
CA VAL A 384 -3.69 10.74 7.70
C VAL A 384 -5.07 10.95 7.07
N ILE A 385 -5.92 9.93 7.14
CA ILE A 385 -7.25 9.93 6.53
C ILE A 385 -8.33 10.24 7.55
N LEU A 386 -8.23 9.65 8.74
CA LEU A 386 -9.17 9.87 9.84
C LEU A 386 -8.41 9.92 11.16
N ARG A 387 -8.78 10.87 12.01
CA ARG A 387 -8.27 10.98 13.38
C ARG A 387 -9.25 10.25 14.31
N SER A 388 -8.74 9.39 15.18
CA SER A 388 -9.57 8.73 16.20
C SER A 388 -9.84 9.65 17.39
N TYR A 389 -11.00 9.45 18.03
CA TYR A 389 -11.39 10.14 19.25
C TYR A 389 -11.91 9.14 20.31
N PRO A 390 -11.53 9.31 21.59
CA PRO A 390 -10.55 10.27 22.11
C PRO A 390 -9.12 9.95 21.64
N ARG A 391 -8.27 10.98 21.60
CA ARG A 391 -6.88 10.86 21.16
C ARG A 391 -6.06 10.19 22.27
N VAL A 392 -5.53 8.99 22.00
CA VAL A 392 -4.68 8.26 22.96
C VAL A 392 -3.34 8.96 23.09
N ASP A 393 -2.93 9.33 24.31
CA ASP A 393 -1.60 9.90 24.52
C ASP A 393 -0.50 8.85 24.31
N VAL A 394 0.56 9.28 23.63
CA VAL A 394 1.69 8.42 23.26
C VAL A 394 2.90 8.89 24.05
N ALA A 395 3.51 7.99 24.82
CA ALA A 395 4.76 8.27 25.50
C ALA A 395 5.89 8.41 24.46
N VAL A 396 6.40 9.62 24.30
CA VAL A 396 7.45 9.95 23.33
C VAL A 396 8.80 9.99 24.05
N PRO A 397 9.84 9.29 23.56
CA PRO A 397 11.17 9.39 24.14
C PRO A 397 11.72 10.83 23.97
N LEU A 398 12.32 11.37 25.02
CA LEU A 398 12.95 12.70 24.98
C LEU A 398 14.22 12.64 24.14
N ALA A 399 14.29 13.45 23.09
CA ALA A 399 15.42 13.42 22.15
C ALA A 399 16.77 13.79 22.80
N SER A 400 16.75 14.54 23.90
CA SER A 400 17.94 14.88 24.70
C SER A 400 18.63 13.67 25.32
N ASP A 401 17.86 12.63 25.62
CA ASP A 401 18.34 11.47 26.39
C ASP A 401 19.09 10.47 25.48
N PHE A 402 18.94 10.63 24.16
CA PHE A 402 19.48 9.72 23.16
C PHE A 402 20.42 10.45 22.19
N HIS A 403 21.71 10.20 22.35
CA HIS A 403 22.77 10.73 21.51
C HIS A 403 23.86 9.68 21.27
N HIS A 404 24.87 10.02 20.46
CA HIS A 404 25.93 9.08 20.10
C HIS A 404 26.79 8.55 21.27
N LEU A 405 26.70 9.15 22.46
CA LEU A 405 27.39 8.74 23.70
C LEU A 405 26.43 8.29 24.82
N SER A 406 25.13 8.15 24.56
CA SER A 406 24.18 7.65 25.56
C SER A 406 24.03 6.13 25.49
N CYS A 407 23.48 5.54 26.56
CA CYS A 407 23.02 4.15 26.57
C CYS A 407 24.10 3.11 26.22
N TRP A 408 25.28 3.21 26.83
CA TRP A 408 26.29 2.14 26.81
C TRP A 408 25.96 1.00 27.77
N ARG A 409 25.02 1.24 28.68
CA ARG A 409 24.52 0.30 29.67
C ARG A 409 22.99 0.23 29.65
N LEU A 410 22.46 -0.88 30.17
CA LEU A 410 21.04 -1.09 30.29
C LEU A 410 20.47 -0.16 31.37
N ALA A 411 19.40 0.53 31.01
CA ALA A 411 18.59 1.38 31.87
C ALA A 411 17.17 1.40 31.27
N PRO A 412 16.11 1.77 32.01
CA PRO A 412 14.72 1.65 31.56
C PRO A 412 14.42 2.23 30.16
N ALA A 413 15.12 3.29 29.76
CA ALA A 413 14.97 3.94 28.45
C ALA A 413 16.02 3.50 27.40
N CYS A 414 17.09 2.80 27.81
CA CYS A 414 18.30 2.61 27.01
C CYS A 414 18.39 1.26 26.27
N GLU A 415 17.48 0.32 26.53
CA GLU A 415 17.49 -1.02 25.94
C GLU A 415 17.60 -0.99 24.41
N GLU A 416 16.77 -0.21 23.73
CA GLU A 416 16.76 -0.13 22.26
C GLU A 416 18.08 0.38 21.68
N GLN A 417 18.70 1.40 22.31
CA GLN A 417 19.97 1.95 21.84
C GLN A 417 21.13 1.02 22.15
N LEU A 418 21.17 0.40 23.33
CA LEU A 418 22.17 -0.61 23.68
C LEU A 418 22.09 -1.80 22.73
N LEU A 419 20.88 -2.29 22.45
CA LEU A 419 20.64 -3.37 21.50
C LEU A 419 21.11 -2.98 20.08
N ALA A 420 20.90 -1.73 19.65
CA ALA A 420 21.42 -1.22 18.39
C ALA A 420 22.97 -1.13 18.37
N ARG A 421 23.61 -0.79 19.50
CA ARG A 421 25.07 -0.79 19.66
C ARG A 421 25.65 -2.20 19.60
N LEU A 422 25.05 -3.16 20.32
CA LEU A 422 25.45 -4.58 20.30
C LEU A 422 25.30 -5.19 18.90
N THR A 423 24.17 -4.91 18.23
CA THR A 423 23.93 -5.39 16.85
C THR A 423 24.96 -4.81 15.87
N TRP A 424 25.38 -3.56 16.05
CA TRP A 424 26.46 -2.95 15.27
C TRP A 424 27.81 -3.62 15.58
N LEU A 425 28.11 -3.82 16.87
CA LEU A 425 29.34 -4.43 17.35
C LEU A 425 29.54 -5.84 16.78
N SER A 426 28.49 -6.67 16.72
CA SER A 426 28.59 -8.01 16.12
C SER A 426 28.51 -8.04 14.59
N GLY A 427 28.04 -6.96 13.97
CA GLY A 427 27.82 -6.90 12.53
C GLY A 427 29.11 -6.90 11.69
N LYS A 428 28.96 -7.05 10.37
CA LYS A 428 30.07 -7.12 9.40
C LYS A 428 31.02 -5.92 9.43
N GLN A 429 30.51 -4.75 9.80
CA GLN A 429 31.30 -3.51 9.92
C GLN A 429 31.87 -3.29 11.34
N GLY A 430 31.40 -4.05 12.32
CA GLY A 430 31.96 -4.13 13.67
C GLY A 430 33.01 -5.24 13.74
N LEU A 431 32.89 -6.13 14.72
CA LEU A 431 33.79 -7.27 14.96
C LEU A 431 33.52 -8.49 14.05
N ASP A 432 32.49 -8.43 13.21
CA ASP A 432 32.09 -9.52 12.30
C ASP A 432 31.96 -10.86 13.03
N LEU A 433 31.06 -10.90 14.02
CA LEU A 433 30.82 -12.09 14.83
C LEU A 433 29.73 -12.93 14.17
N PRO A 434 30.05 -14.11 13.62
CA PRO A 434 29.08 -14.91 12.90
C PRO A 434 27.99 -15.43 13.85
N HIS A 435 26.77 -15.58 13.34
CA HIS A 435 25.62 -16.12 14.09
C HIS A 435 25.12 -15.25 15.26
N ILE A 436 25.64 -14.04 15.45
CA ILE A 436 25.18 -13.12 16.50
C ILE A 436 24.43 -11.93 15.89
N GLY A 437 23.10 -11.97 15.98
CA GLY A 437 22.20 -10.94 15.47
C GLY A 437 21.49 -10.16 16.58
N ARG A 438 20.62 -9.23 16.17
CA ARG A 438 19.77 -8.45 17.10
C ARG A 438 18.94 -9.35 18.03
N GLU A 439 18.39 -10.44 17.52
CA GLU A 439 17.58 -11.37 18.31
C GLU A 439 18.41 -12.07 19.38
N THR A 440 19.63 -12.54 19.04
CA THR A 440 20.58 -13.11 20.00
C THR A 440 20.88 -12.13 21.14
N TRP A 441 21.18 -10.87 20.81
CA TRP A 441 21.43 -9.84 21.82
C TRP A 441 20.21 -9.51 22.67
N SER A 442 19.02 -9.49 22.06
CA SER A 442 17.76 -9.28 22.78
C SER A 442 17.54 -10.38 23.83
N ASN A 443 17.78 -11.65 23.47
CA ASN A 443 17.62 -12.77 24.39
C ASN A 443 18.63 -12.70 25.55
N LEU A 444 19.89 -12.35 25.27
CA LEU A 444 20.92 -12.20 26.30
C LEU A 444 20.63 -11.04 27.28
N ILE A 445 20.09 -9.92 26.78
CA ILE A 445 19.63 -8.80 27.62
C ILE A 445 18.44 -9.24 28.49
N GLN A 446 17.45 -9.90 27.91
CA GLN A 446 16.25 -10.37 28.64
C GLN A 446 16.59 -11.41 29.70
N ALA A 447 17.62 -12.22 29.48
CA ALA A 447 18.15 -13.17 30.46
C ALA A 447 18.96 -12.52 31.60
N GLY A 448 19.13 -11.18 31.58
CA GLY A 448 19.89 -10.43 32.60
C GLY A 448 21.40 -10.56 32.48
N GLN A 449 21.90 -11.21 31.43
CA GLN A 449 23.32 -11.52 31.24
C GLN A 449 24.13 -10.34 30.66
N ILE A 450 23.44 -9.36 30.08
CA ILE A 450 24.07 -8.20 29.42
C ILE A 450 23.49 -6.91 29.99
N ASN A 451 24.32 -6.17 30.73
CA ASN A 451 23.99 -4.86 31.27
C ASN A 451 24.81 -3.73 30.61
N GLY A 452 25.70 -4.06 29.68
CA GLY A 452 26.68 -3.16 29.08
C GLY A 452 27.22 -3.70 27.76
N LEU A 453 27.81 -2.82 26.95
CA LEU A 453 28.23 -3.15 25.57
C LEU A 453 29.31 -4.24 25.50
N VAL A 454 30.13 -4.41 26.54
CA VAL A 454 31.27 -5.34 26.58
C VAL A 454 31.13 -6.45 27.64
N ASP A 455 30.01 -6.50 28.36
CA ASP A 455 29.76 -7.49 29.43
C ASP A 455 29.84 -8.93 28.91
N TRP A 456 29.49 -9.14 27.64
CA TRP A 456 29.53 -10.43 26.96
C TRP A 456 30.93 -11.08 26.94
N LEU A 457 32.00 -10.34 27.19
CA LEU A 457 33.37 -10.88 27.25
C LEU A 457 33.57 -11.88 28.39
N ASN A 458 32.74 -11.77 29.43
CA ASN A 458 32.78 -12.63 30.62
C ASN A 458 31.82 -13.81 30.53
N LEU A 459 30.98 -13.90 29.49
CA LEU A 459 30.03 -15.00 29.34
C LEU A 459 30.73 -16.33 29.22
N ASP A 460 30.25 -17.29 30.00
CA ASP A 460 30.72 -18.67 29.95
C ASP A 460 29.61 -19.67 29.55
N GLU A 461 30.01 -20.94 29.48
CA GLU A 461 29.12 -22.03 29.08
C GLU A 461 28.03 -22.32 30.12
N THR A 462 28.32 -22.08 31.40
CA THR A 462 27.37 -22.32 32.48
C THR A 462 26.27 -21.28 32.48
N GLU A 463 26.59 -20.00 32.25
CA GLU A 463 25.62 -18.92 32.17
C GLU A 463 24.70 -19.10 30.96
N LEU A 464 25.24 -19.44 29.78
CA LEU A 464 24.44 -19.65 28.57
C LEU A 464 23.52 -20.87 28.65
N ALA A 465 23.91 -21.91 29.40
CA ALA A 465 23.08 -23.09 29.60
C ALA A 465 21.79 -22.79 30.41
N THR A 466 21.75 -21.67 31.14
CA THR A 466 20.57 -21.25 31.92
C THR A 466 19.53 -20.45 31.12
N ILE A 467 19.82 -20.14 29.85
CA ILE A 467 18.99 -19.24 29.04
C ILE A 467 18.06 -20.03 28.13
N ASP A 468 16.75 -19.86 28.34
CA ASP A 468 15.72 -20.43 27.48
C ASP A 468 15.90 -19.98 26.01
N GLY A 469 15.86 -20.96 25.09
CA GLY A 469 16.04 -20.72 23.65
C GLY A 469 17.45 -20.94 23.12
N PHE A 470 18.44 -21.20 23.98
CA PHE A 470 19.77 -21.67 23.57
C PHE A 470 19.95 -23.16 23.87
N GLY A 471 19.90 -24.00 22.83
CA GLY A 471 20.33 -25.40 22.95
C GLY A 471 21.86 -25.53 22.93
N ASP A 472 22.39 -26.67 23.37
CA ASP A 472 23.84 -26.93 23.51
C ASP A 472 24.66 -26.52 22.27
N ARG A 473 24.19 -26.90 21.08
CA ARG A 473 24.86 -26.56 19.80
C ARG A 473 24.85 -25.06 19.51
N SER A 474 23.78 -24.35 19.82
CA SER A 474 23.71 -22.90 19.64
C SER A 474 24.58 -22.16 20.65
N SER A 475 24.63 -22.63 21.90
CA SER A 475 25.48 -22.05 22.96
C SER A 475 26.96 -22.20 22.62
N ALA A 476 27.39 -23.40 22.18
CA ALA A 476 28.77 -23.63 21.74
C ALA A 476 29.16 -22.74 20.55
N ARG A 477 28.25 -22.57 19.56
CA ARG A 477 28.49 -21.67 18.42
C ARG A 477 28.57 -20.20 18.84
N LEU A 478 27.69 -19.76 19.74
CA LEU A 478 27.71 -18.41 20.29
C LEU A 478 29.03 -18.13 21.00
N LEU A 479 29.49 -19.02 21.90
CA LEU A 479 30.76 -18.88 22.59
C LEU A 479 31.95 -18.85 21.65
N ALA A 480 31.98 -19.74 20.65
CA ALA A 480 33.04 -19.73 19.64
C ALA A 480 33.09 -18.39 18.90
N SER A 481 31.93 -17.85 18.51
CA SER A 481 31.81 -16.53 17.90
C SER A 481 32.32 -15.43 18.82
N LEU A 482 31.88 -15.38 20.09
CA LEU A 482 32.30 -14.37 21.07
C LEU A 482 33.82 -14.45 21.34
N ARG A 483 34.38 -15.66 21.46
CA ARG A 483 35.82 -15.87 21.70
C ARG A 483 36.67 -15.37 20.52
N SER A 484 36.17 -15.48 19.29
CA SER A 484 36.90 -15.00 18.11
C SER A 484 37.12 -13.48 18.10
N ALA A 485 36.31 -12.72 18.85
CA ALA A 485 36.44 -11.27 18.98
C ALA A 485 37.82 -10.81 19.49
N ARG A 486 38.48 -11.61 20.34
CA ARG A 486 39.80 -11.29 20.90
C ARG A 486 40.90 -11.20 19.83
N GLN A 487 40.70 -11.85 18.69
CA GLN A 487 41.66 -11.87 17.57
C GLN A 487 41.44 -10.71 16.60
N ARG A 488 40.45 -9.83 16.85
CA ARG A 488 40.15 -8.71 15.95
C ARG A 488 41.11 -7.54 16.18
N PRO A 489 41.57 -6.87 15.11
CA PRO A 489 42.48 -5.72 15.24
C PRO A 489 41.87 -4.56 16.02
N PHE A 490 42.72 -3.77 16.67
CA PHE A 490 42.33 -2.57 17.42
C PHE A 490 41.40 -1.61 16.65
N ALA A 491 41.69 -1.34 15.38
CA ALA A 491 40.86 -0.46 14.55
C ALA A 491 39.42 -0.98 14.37
N GLN A 492 39.25 -2.30 14.32
CA GLN A 492 37.95 -2.95 14.22
C GLN A 492 37.19 -2.82 15.56
N TRP A 493 37.89 -2.96 16.68
CA TRP A 493 37.33 -2.71 18.02
C TRP A 493 36.88 -1.25 18.19
N LEU A 494 37.68 -0.26 17.79
CA LEU A 494 37.25 1.15 17.80
C LEU A 494 35.99 1.38 16.98
N THR A 495 35.93 0.76 15.78
CA THR A 495 34.74 0.84 14.91
C THR A 495 33.52 0.20 15.57
N ALA A 496 33.70 -0.97 16.21
CA ALA A 496 32.66 -1.71 16.90
C ALA A 496 32.13 -0.98 18.16
N LEU A 497 33.01 -0.33 18.92
CA LEU A 497 32.64 0.58 20.01
C LEU A 497 31.93 1.84 19.51
N GLY A 498 32.01 2.12 18.20
CA GLY A 498 31.27 3.21 17.58
C GLY A 498 31.98 4.55 17.67
N VAL A 499 33.31 4.56 17.57
CA VAL A 499 34.09 5.78 17.39
C VAL A 499 33.52 6.61 16.23
N PRO A 500 33.44 7.95 16.35
CA PRO A 500 33.02 8.81 15.25
C PRO A 500 33.82 8.54 13.97
N PRO A 501 33.17 8.39 12.80
CA PRO A 501 33.86 7.98 11.57
C PRO A 501 34.80 9.06 11.06
N THR A 502 36.08 8.74 10.90
CA THR A 502 37.13 9.63 10.37
C THR A 502 37.31 9.49 8.86
N ALA A 503 37.81 10.53 8.18
CA ALA A 503 38.02 10.51 6.72
C ALA A 503 39.08 9.47 6.28
N ARG A 504 40.00 9.11 7.18
CA ARG A 504 40.91 7.96 7.05
C ARG A 504 40.49 6.93 8.09
N ASN A 505 40.25 5.69 7.69
CA ASN A 505 39.71 4.63 8.57
C ASN A 505 40.71 4.10 9.63
N ASN A 506 41.94 4.62 9.67
CA ASN A 506 42.97 4.18 10.61
C ASN A 506 43.47 5.35 11.45
N LEU A 507 42.86 5.53 12.62
CA LEU A 507 43.44 6.34 13.69
C LEU A 507 44.79 5.73 14.10
N ALA A 508 45.87 6.51 14.04
CA ALA A 508 47.21 6.01 14.33
C ALA A 508 47.51 6.01 15.83
N GLY A 509 47.96 4.88 16.36
CA GLY A 509 48.30 4.66 17.77
C GLY A 509 47.29 3.76 18.50
N GLY A 510 47.66 3.29 19.70
CA GLY A 510 46.75 2.57 20.60
C GLY A 510 45.85 3.51 21.42
N TRP A 511 44.96 2.95 22.25
CA TRP A 511 43.97 3.68 23.04
C TRP A 511 44.55 4.89 23.78
N HIS A 512 45.64 4.69 24.53
CA HIS A 512 46.25 5.75 25.33
C HIS A 512 46.68 6.98 24.51
N ALA A 513 47.26 6.76 23.32
CA ALA A 513 47.69 7.84 22.44
C ALA A 513 46.51 8.61 21.83
N LEU A 514 45.41 7.92 21.51
CA LEU A 514 44.20 8.54 20.98
C LEU A 514 43.44 9.30 22.08
N ALA A 515 43.36 8.74 23.29
CA ALA A 515 42.66 9.35 24.42
C ALA A 515 43.37 10.59 24.98
N ALA A 516 44.69 10.70 24.81
CA ALA A 516 45.46 11.87 25.19
C ALA A 516 45.19 13.12 24.31
N ARG A 517 44.60 12.95 23.11
CA ARG A 517 44.34 14.06 22.19
C ARG A 517 43.15 14.89 22.68
N ASP A 518 43.36 16.20 22.79
CA ASP A 518 42.28 17.15 22.98
C ASP A 518 41.61 17.53 21.64
N THR A 519 40.59 18.39 21.72
CA THR A 519 39.84 18.83 20.53
C THR A 519 40.73 19.53 19.50
N GLN A 520 41.74 20.30 19.92
CA GLN A 520 42.64 21.01 19.02
C GLN A 520 43.60 20.05 18.32
N ALA A 521 44.16 19.10 19.07
CA ALA A 521 45.00 18.04 18.54
C ALA A 521 44.25 17.19 17.50
N TRP A 522 42.99 16.84 17.78
CA TRP A 522 42.13 16.14 16.82
C TRP A 522 41.86 16.95 15.56
N GLN A 523 41.60 18.25 15.68
CA GLN A 523 41.34 19.12 14.54
C GLN A 523 42.57 19.34 13.65
N ALA A 524 43.78 19.21 14.21
CA ALA A 524 45.02 19.32 13.45
C ALA A 524 45.26 18.11 12.52
N GLU A 525 44.52 17.01 12.68
CA GLU A 525 44.64 15.84 11.81
C GLU A 525 43.95 16.04 10.45
N ALA A 526 44.62 15.57 9.40
CA ALA A 526 44.14 15.69 8.03
C ALA A 526 42.78 15.01 7.84
N GLY A 527 41.77 15.79 7.44
CA GLY A 527 40.41 15.31 7.19
C GLY A 527 39.49 15.30 8.42
N ILE A 528 39.90 15.91 9.53
CA ILE A 528 39.08 16.07 10.74
C ILE A 528 38.66 17.55 10.90
N GLY A 529 37.37 17.83 10.64
CA GLY A 529 36.79 19.16 10.89
C GLY A 529 36.42 19.39 12.36
N PRO A 530 36.08 20.64 12.75
CA PRO A 530 35.85 21.03 14.15
C PRO A 530 34.75 20.22 14.84
N GLY A 531 33.64 19.95 14.15
CA GLY A 531 32.54 19.13 14.70
C GLY A 531 32.96 17.68 14.95
N ARG A 532 33.83 17.12 14.10
CA ARG A 532 34.33 15.75 14.29
C ARG A 532 35.39 15.68 15.38
N ALA A 533 36.27 16.67 15.46
CA ALA A 533 37.25 16.78 16.53
C ALA A 533 36.58 16.82 17.90
N ALA A 534 35.50 17.61 18.04
CA ALA A 534 34.69 17.65 19.26
C ALA A 534 34.06 16.29 19.59
N GLN A 535 33.52 15.58 18.60
CA GLN A 535 32.95 14.23 18.80
C GLN A 535 34.01 13.20 19.23
N LEU A 536 35.20 13.21 18.63
CA LEU A 536 36.29 12.30 18.98
C LEU A 536 36.80 12.58 20.39
N SER A 537 37.07 13.85 20.70
CA SER A 537 37.47 14.30 22.04
C SER A 537 36.44 13.88 23.09
N ALA A 538 35.14 14.09 22.82
CA ALA A 538 34.06 13.68 23.72
C ALA A 538 33.99 12.15 23.88
N PHE A 539 34.13 11.38 22.81
CA PHE A 539 34.09 9.91 22.86
C PHE A 539 35.20 9.33 23.74
N PHE A 540 36.47 9.74 23.54
CA PHE A 540 37.59 9.19 24.31
C PHE A 540 37.62 9.67 25.78
N ARG A 541 36.89 10.73 26.11
CA ARG A 541 36.77 11.28 27.48
C ARG A 541 35.48 10.87 28.18
N ASP A 542 34.57 10.19 27.49
CA ASP A 542 33.30 9.76 28.08
C ASP A 542 33.58 8.71 29.18
N PRO A 543 33.06 8.90 30.42
CA PRO A 543 33.37 8.00 31.52
C PRO A 543 32.98 6.53 31.27
N GLN A 544 31.88 6.28 30.55
CA GLN A 544 31.45 4.91 30.24
C GLN A 544 32.37 4.29 29.19
N VAL A 545 32.83 5.09 28.22
CA VAL A 545 33.78 4.64 27.21
C VAL A 545 35.15 4.33 27.82
N VAL A 546 35.63 5.15 28.77
CA VAL A 546 36.87 4.88 29.51
C VAL A 546 36.76 3.61 30.35
N ALA A 547 35.64 3.41 31.06
CA ALA A 547 35.43 2.17 31.82
C ALA A 547 35.42 0.92 30.92
N MET A 548 34.85 1.03 29.70
CA MET A 548 34.91 -0.06 28.73
C MET A 548 36.33 -0.32 28.24
N SER A 549 37.14 0.71 28.00
CA SER A 549 38.53 0.51 27.57
C SER A 549 39.37 -0.20 28.63
N GLU A 550 39.17 0.12 29.91
CA GLU A 550 39.79 -0.59 31.02
C GLU A 550 39.37 -2.05 31.09
N THR A 551 38.09 -2.34 30.84
CA THR A 551 37.56 -3.70 30.77
C THR A 551 38.19 -4.48 29.61
N LEU A 552 38.32 -3.87 28.44
CA LEU A 552 38.97 -4.47 27.26
C LEU A 552 40.45 -4.74 27.50
N ARG A 553 41.16 -3.81 28.15
CA ARG A 553 42.56 -3.99 28.56
C ARG A 553 42.71 -5.17 29.53
N ALA A 554 41.84 -5.27 30.54
CA ALA A 554 41.84 -6.38 31.48
C ALA A 554 41.53 -7.73 30.80
N ALA A 555 40.71 -7.72 29.75
CA ALA A 555 40.39 -8.89 28.94
C ALA A 555 41.49 -9.27 27.91
N GLY A 556 42.60 -8.51 27.85
CA GLY A 556 43.74 -8.77 26.98
C GLY A 556 43.49 -8.45 25.51
N ILE A 557 42.66 -7.45 25.20
CA ILE A 557 42.40 -7.02 23.82
C ILE A 557 43.51 -6.10 23.33
N ASP A 558 44.19 -6.50 22.25
CA ASP A 558 45.30 -5.73 21.68
C ASP A 558 44.91 -4.29 21.33
N GLY A 559 45.73 -3.34 21.82
CA GLY A 559 45.60 -1.90 21.54
C GLY A 559 44.84 -1.10 22.62
N PHE A 560 44.25 -1.76 23.62
CA PHE A 560 43.70 -1.16 24.84
C PHE A 560 44.63 -1.40 26.03
#